data_AF-A0A9P8F0I1-F1
#
_entry.id   AF-A0A9P8F0I1-F1
#
_cell.length_a   1.000
_cell.length_b   1.000
_cell.length_c   1.000
_cell.angle_alpha   90.00
_cell.angle_beta   90.00
_cell.angle_gamma   90.00
#
_symmetry.space_group_name_H-M   'P 1'
#
loop_
_entity.id
_entity.type
_entity.pdbx_description
1 polymer ?
#
loop_
_entity_poly.entity_id
_entity_poly.type
_entity_poly.pdbx_seq_one_letter_code
_entity_poly.pdbx_strand_id
1 'polypeptide(L)'
;MSTTTSSLRSILPQLEAALKSFQSSDSKFRIVRSINPSATSPPSPKTLFILDSSFNPPSKAHLALAKSALHSSSTKQHQSPYRLLLLFSTHNADKAPSAASFPQRLALMTIFAEDLLKDLQSTANHKDYVLPTVDIGLTTAPYYTDKSLAILKEGSEQYPDSPKHVHLLGFDTITRFFAAKYYPNFSPPLSALNPYF
;
A
#
# COMPACT_ATOMS: atom_id res chain seq x y z
N MET A 1 12.70 18.62 -4.71
CA MET A 1 13.64 17.70 -4.02
C MET A 1 14.17 18.39 -2.76
N SER A 2 13.60 18.10 -1.60
CA SER A 2 14.24 18.36 -0.30
C SER A 2 13.48 17.58 0.79
N THR A 3 13.60 16.26 0.73
CA THR A 3 13.51 15.41 1.92
C THR A 3 14.95 15.34 2.41
N THR A 4 15.29 16.19 3.38
CA THR A 4 16.65 16.35 3.86
C THR A 4 17.17 14.99 4.33
N THR A 5 18.40 14.62 3.95
CA THR A 5 19.07 13.38 4.37
C THR A 5 19.06 13.18 5.89
N SER A 6 18.93 14.27 6.64
CA SER A 6 18.65 14.34 8.08
C SER A 6 17.35 13.62 8.50
N SER A 7 16.25 13.82 7.76
CA SER A 7 14.95 13.17 8.00
C SER A 7 15.03 11.66 7.79
N LEU A 8 15.81 11.20 6.81
CA LEU A 8 16.00 9.76 6.58
C LEU A 8 16.77 9.08 7.71
N ARG A 9 17.82 9.73 8.22
CA ARG A 9 18.61 9.21 9.35
C ARG A 9 17.76 9.08 10.62
N SER A 10 16.78 9.96 10.83
CA SER A 10 15.94 9.91 12.01
C SER A 10 14.85 8.83 11.94
N ILE A 11 14.31 8.51 10.75
CA ILE A 11 13.26 7.49 10.61
C ILE A 11 13.78 6.06 10.52
N LEU A 12 14.99 5.84 10.03
CA LEU A 12 15.54 4.49 9.78
C LEU A 12 15.53 3.58 11.02
N PRO A 13 16.00 4.01 12.21
CA PRO A 13 15.97 3.17 13.41
C PRO A 13 14.56 2.74 13.81
N GLN A 14 13.57 3.63 13.64
CA GLN A 14 12.16 3.32 13.94
C GLN A 14 11.61 2.28 12.97
N LEU A 15 11.90 2.43 11.67
CA LEU A 15 11.49 1.47 10.64
C LEU A 15 12.15 0.11 10.82
N GLU A 16 13.43 0.08 11.21
CA GLU A 16 14.13 -1.16 11.55
C GLU A 16 13.52 -1.86 12.75
N ALA A 17 13.21 -1.13 13.82
CA ALA A 17 12.56 -1.69 15.00
C ALA A 17 11.15 -2.23 14.67
N ALA A 18 10.36 -1.47 13.91
CA ALA A 18 9.03 -1.90 13.47
C ALA A 18 9.09 -3.16 12.59
N LEU A 19 10.04 -3.22 11.65
CA LEU A 19 10.26 -4.39 10.81
C LEU A 19 10.68 -5.61 11.63
N LYS A 20 11.65 -5.48 12.55
CA LYS A 20 12.09 -6.57 13.41
C LYS A 20 10.94 -7.09 14.27
N SER A 21 10.16 -6.19 14.87
CA SER A 21 8.97 -6.54 15.66
C SER A 21 7.90 -7.25 14.83
N PHE A 22 7.73 -6.88 13.55
CA PHE A 22 6.82 -7.57 12.65
C PHE A 22 7.34 -8.98 12.31
N GLN A 23 8.60 -9.09 11.94
CA GLN A 23 9.25 -10.36 11.58
C GLN A 23 9.34 -11.36 12.75
N SER A 24 9.41 -10.87 13.99
CA SER A 24 9.41 -11.71 15.19
C SER A 24 8.00 -12.06 15.69
N SER A 25 6.95 -11.64 14.99
CA SER A 25 5.55 -11.89 15.37
C SER A 25 4.84 -12.79 14.37
N ASP A 26 3.71 -13.38 14.77
CA ASP A 26 2.88 -14.20 13.88
C ASP A 26 1.92 -13.38 12.99
N SER A 27 1.97 -12.05 13.10
CA SER A 27 1.13 -11.11 12.36
C SER A 27 1.34 -11.23 10.85
N LYS A 28 0.25 -11.25 10.09
CA LYS A 28 0.22 -11.28 8.63
C LYS A 28 0.13 -9.89 8.01
N PHE A 29 -0.27 -8.87 8.76
CA PHE A 29 -0.33 -7.49 8.30
C PHE A 29 -0.09 -6.49 9.43
N ARG A 30 0.69 -5.44 9.17
CA ARG A 30 0.88 -4.33 10.11
C ARG A 30 1.18 -3.03 9.39
N ILE A 31 0.56 -1.94 9.82
CA ILE A 31 0.97 -0.58 9.43
C ILE A 31 2.17 -0.18 10.28
N VAL A 32 3.27 0.20 9.63
CA VAL A 32 4.51 0.62 10.30
C VAL A 32 4.71 2.12 10.28
N ARG A 33 3.98 2.84 9.42
CA ARG A 33 4.00 4.30 9.36
C ARG A 33 2.76 4.82 8.62
N SER A 34 2.28 5.99 9.04
CA SER A 34 1.22 6.73 8.36
C SER A 34 1.68 8.16 8.12
N ILE A 35 1.40 8.71 6.95
CA ILE A 35 1.69 10.09 6.57
C ILE A 35 0.37 10.78 6.32
N ASN A 36 0.00 11.69 7.23
CA ASN A 36 -1.26 12.41 7.18
C ASN A 36 -1.03 13.85 6.72
N PRO A 37 -1.66 14.30 5.62
CA PRO A 37 -1.57 15.70 5.20
C PRO A 37 -2.34 16.67 6.11
N SER A 38 -3.28 16.18 6.93
CA SER A 38 -4.04 17.00 7.90
C SER A 38 -3.45 16.89 9.31
N ALA A 39 -3.56 17.97 10.09
CA ALA A 39 -3.20 17.99 11.51
C ALA A 39 -4.23 17.29 12.42
N THR A 40 -5.36 16.86 11.85
CA THR A 40 -6.42 16.15 12.57
C THR A 40 -6.31 14.63 12.42
N SER A 41 -6.85 13.90 13.40
CA SER A 41 -7.04 12.46 13.27
C SER A 41 -7.85 12.16 12.00
N PRO A 42 -7.31 11.32 11.10
CA PRO A 42 -7.96 11.03 9.83
C PRO A 42 -9.20 10.16 10.07
N PRO A 43 -10.32 10.41 9.35
CA PRO A 43 -11.52 9.60 9.50
C PRO A 43 -11.26 8.17 9.01
N SER A 44 -12.05 7.23 9.52
CA SER A 44 -12.06 5.86 9.02
C SER A 44 -12.43 5.85 7.52
N PRO A 45 -11.66 5.17 6.66
CA PRO A 45 -11.93 5.15 5.24
C PRO A 45 -13.13 4.25 4.92
N LYS A 46 -13.89 4.60 3.87
CA LYS A 46 -14.84 3.68 3.22
C LYS A 46 -14.21 2.95 2.04
N THR A 47 -13.15 3.52 1.46
CA THR A 47 -12.38 2.90 0.37
C THR A 47 -10.88 2.95 0.70
N LEU A 48 -10.23 1.80 0.60
CA LEU A 48 -8.79 1.63 0.76
C LEU A 48 -8.17 1.27 -0.59
N PHE A 49 -7.45 2.22 -1.19
CA PHE A 49 -6.62 1.95 -2.36
C PHE A 49 -5.34 1.25 -1.91
N ILE A 50 -4.99 0.12 -2.52
CA ILE A 50 -3.85 -0.70 -2.10
C ILE A 50 -2.88 -0.80 -3.28
N LEU A 51 -1.71 -0.20 -3.14
CA LEU A 51 -0.59 -0.36 -4.08
C LEU A 51 0.42 -1.33 -3.47
N ASP A 52 0.34 -2.58 -3.91
CA ASP A 52 1.24 -3.67 -3.48
C ASP A 52 2.40 -3.84 -4.45
N SER A 53 3.63 -3.70 -3.94
CA SER A 53 4.85 -3.82 -4.76
C SER A 53 6.08 -4.11 -3.89
N SER A 54 7.18 -4.50 -4.53
CA SER A 54 8.45 -4.65 -3.84
C SER A 54 9.15 -3.33 -3.52
N PHE A 55 8.72 -2.21 -4.12
CA PHE A 55 9.28 -0.86 -3.91
C PHE A 55 10.81 -0.81 -3.86
N ASN A 56 11.48 -1.35 -4.89
CA ASN A 56 12.93 -1.54 -4.92
C ASN A 56 13.61 -0.88 -6.14
N PRO A 57 13.73 0.46 -6.19
CA PRO A 57 13.03 1.46 -5.38
C PRO A 57 11.60 1.75 -5.92
N PRO A 58 10.76 2.55 -5.23
CA PRO A 58 9.60 3.19 -5.85
C PRO A 58 9.98 3.91 -7.15
N SER A 59 9.04 4.01 -8.09
CA SER A 59 9.32 4.50 -9.45
C SER A 59 8.18 5.36 -9.99
N LYS A 60 8.40 5.97 -11.17
CA LYS A 60 7.37 6.74 -11.87
C LYS A 60 6.12 5.91 -12.22
N ALA A 61 6.25 4.60 -12.41
CA ALA A 61 5.11 3.72 -12.64
C ALA A 61 4.23 3.61 -11.39
N HIS A 62 4.84 3.47 -10.21
CA HIS A 62 4.12 3.50 -8.93
C HIS A 62 3.41 4.85 -8.73
N LEU A 63 4.10 5.95 -9.05
CA LEU A 63 3.51 7.30 -9.01
C LEU A 63 2.30 7.40 -9.92
N ALA A 64 2.41 6.96 -11.17
CA ALA A 64 1.32 7.02 -12.15
C ALA A 64 0.10 6.21 -11.70
N LEU A 65 0.29 4.99 -11.16
CA LEU A 65 -0.80 4.17 -10.61
C LEU A 65 -1.51 4.87 -9.44
N ALA A 66 -0.74 5.38 -8.48
CA ALA A 66 -1.30 6.07 -7.32
C ALA A 66 -2.05 7.35 -7.73
N LYS A 67 -1.46 8.18 -8.60
CA LYS A 67 -2.11 9.41 -9.09
C LYS A 67 -3.39 9.12 -9.87
N SER A 68 -3.38 8.10 -10.73
CA SER A 68 -4.57 7.71 -11.49
C SER A 68 -5.73 7.34 -10.56
N ALA A 69 -5.47 6.53 -9.54
CA ALA A 69 -6.49 6.12 -8.56
C ALA A 69 -7.00 7.29 -7.70
N LEU A 70 -6.15 8.26 -7.39
CA LEU A 70 -6.49 9.43 -6.57
C LEU A 70 -7.08 10.60 -7.36
N HIS A 71 -7.12 10.50 -8.69
CA HIS A 71 -7.75 11.50 -9.54
C HIS A 71 -9.28 11.51 -9.32
N SER A 72 -9.88 12.69 -9.41
CA SER A 72 -11.30 12.95 -9.15
C SER A 72 -12.21 12.13 -10.07
N SER A 73 -11.81 11.88 -11.32
CA SER A 73 -12.56 11.03 -12.26
C SER A 73 -12.63 9.56 -11.82
N SER A 74 -11.56 9.03 -11.19
CA SER A 74 -11.53 7.68 -10.65
C SER A 74 -12.26 7.59 -9.32
N THR A 75 -11.93 8.50 -8.39
CA THR A 75 -12.49 8.48 -7.02
C THR A 75 -14.02 8.69 -6.98
N LYS A 76 -14.62 9.39 -7.96
CA LYS A 76 -16.09 9.50 -8.09
C LYS A 76 -16.83 8.16 -8.17
N GLN A 77 -16.14 7.07 -8.53
CA GLN A 77 -16.69 5.72 -8.59
C GLN A 77 -16.65 4.98 -7.24
N HIS A 78 -16.07 5.60 -6.22
CA HIS A 78 -15.81 5.01 -4.92
C HIS A 78 -16.40 5.86 -3.78
N GLN A 79 -16.53 5.26 -2.60
CA GLN A 79 -17.07 5.97 -1.43
C GLN A 79 -15.95 6.62 -0.63
N SER A 80 -16.10 7.91 -0.33
CA SER A 80 -15.24 8.63 0.60
C SER A 80 -15.62 8.35 2.06
N PRO A 81 -14.70 8.50 3.04
CA PRO A 81 -13.30 8.94 2.91
C PRO A 81 -12.38 7.90 2.26
N TYR A 82 -11.29 8.37 1.66
CA TYR A 82 -10.29 7.54 0.97
C TYR A 82 -9.00 7.42 1.78
N ARG A 83 -8.32 6.28 1.63
CA ARG A 83 -6.99 6.04 2.18
C ARG A 83 -6.14 5.28 1.15
N LEU A 84 -4.84 5.55 1.13
CA LEU A 84 -3.89 4.84 0.27
C LEU A 84 -2.95 4.01 1.13
N LEU A 85 -2.88 2.71 0.87
CA LEU A 85 -1.93 1.79 1.49
C LEU A 85 -0.85 1.42 0.48
N LEU A 86 0.40 1.77 0.80
CA LEU A 86 1.59 1.22 0.14
C LEU A 86 1.97 -0.07 0.87
N LEU A 87 1.71 -1.21 0.24
CA LEU A 87 1.88 -2.52 0.86
C LEU A 87 3.18 -3.19 0.38
N PHE A 88 4.02 -3.59 1.33
CA PHE A 88 5.25 -4.32 1.04
C PHE A 88 5.20 -5.73 1.63
N SER A 89 5.28 -6.75 0.77
CA SER A 89 5.39 -8.14 1.21
C SER A 89 6.84 -8.50 1.57
N THR A 90 7.03 -9.04 2.78
CA THR A 90 8.31 -9.61 3.23
C THR A 90 8.55 -11.03 2.70
N HIS A 91 7.51 -11.68 2.19
CA HIS A 91 7.53 -13.02 1.60
C HIS A 91 6.94 -12.95 0.19
N ASN A 92 7.75 -12.50 -0.78
CA ASN A 92 7.34 -12.49 -2.18
C ASN A 92 7.53 -13.89 -2.77
N ALA A 93 6.46 -14.50 -3.29
CA ALA A 93 6.45 -15.86 -3.80
C ALA A 93 7.43 -16.10 -4.99
N ASP A 94 7.77 -15.05 -5.74
CA ASP A 94 8.46 -15.17 -7.04
C ASP A 94 9.87 -14.53 -7.09
N LYS A 95 10.50 -14.10 -5.97
CA LYS A 95 11.72 -13.26 -6.03
C LYS A 95 12.96 -13.80 -5.30
N ALA A 96 14.09 -13.78 -6.02
CA ALA A 96 15.48 -14.02 -5.56
C ALA A 96 16.14 -12.73 -4.97
N PRO A 97 17.42 -12.74 -4.52
CA PRO A 97 18.06 -11.64 -3.75
C PRO A 97 17.99 -10.25 -4.40
N SER A 98 18.01 -9.19 -3.59
CA SER A 98 17.74 -7.81 -4.03
C SER A 98 18.72 -6.76 -3.50
N ALA A 99 18.92 -5.70 -4.31
CA ALA A 99 19.88 -4.61 -4.09
C ALA A 99 19.61 -3.72 -2.85
N ALA A 100 18.36 -3.40 -2.50
CA ALA A 100 18.05 -2.60 -1.32
C ALA A 100 17.47 -3.45 -0.19
N SER A 101 17.94 -3.19 1.04
CA SER A 101 17.45 -3.85 2.24
C SER A 101 16.02 -3.44 2.57
N PHE A 102 15.28 -4.25 3.32
CA PHE A 102 13.89 -3.94 3.67
C PHE A 102 13.74 -2.59 4.40
N PRO A 103 14.57 -2.23 5.40
CA PRO A 103 14.51 -0.90 6.01
C PRO A 103 14.71 0.24 5.01
N GLN A 104 15.64 0.10 4.07
CA GLN A 104 15.86 1.10 3.03
C GLN A 104 14.63 1.25 2.12
N ARG A 105 13.97 0.15 1.76
CA ARG A 105 12.74 0.21 0.97
C ARG A 105 11.60 0.89 1.72
N LEU A 106 11.42 0.61 3.01
CA LEU A 106 10.44 1.29 3.85
C LEU A 106 10.72 2.80 3.95
N ALA A 107 12.00 3.18 4.08
CA ALA A 107 12.41 4.57 4.07
C ALA A 107 12.11 5.24 2.71
N LEU A 108 12.41 4.56 1.61
CA LEU A 108 12.09 5.05 0.25
C LEU A 108 10.58 5.13 0.01
N MET A 109 9.78 4.21 0.53
CA MET A 109 8.31 4.28 0.51
C MET A 109 7.79 5.49 1.30
N THR A 110 8.43 5.80 2.43
CA THR A 110 8.12 7.00 3.23
C THR A 110 8.35 8.27 2.43
N ILE A 111 9.52 8.41 1.80
CA ILE A 111 9.82 9.55 0.92
C ILE A 111 8.83 9.61 -0.24
N PHE A 112 8.56 8.47 -0.88
CA PHE A 112 7.64 8.40 -2.01
C PHE A 112 6.23 8.86 -1.65
N ALA A 113 5.72 8.49 -0.47
CA ALA A 113 4.42 8.94 0.01
C ALA A 113 4.39 10.44 0.33
N GLU A 114 5.44 10.98 0.96
CA GLU A 114 5.56 12.43 1.19
C GLU A 114 5.63 13.21 -0.12
N ASP A 115 6.43 12.75 -1.09
CA ASP A 115 6.57 13.38 -2.39
C ASP A 115 5.28 13.26 -3.23
N LEU A 116 4.58 12.13 -3.16
CA LEU A 116 3.25 11.96 -3.77
C LEU A 116 2.28 13.02 -3.22
N LEU A 117 2.18 13.17 -1.90
CA LEU A 117 1.25 14.13 -1.30
C LEU A 117 1.60 15.57 -1.67
N LYS A 118 2.90 15.94 -1.67
CA LYS A 118 3.36 17.26 -2.12
C LYS A 118 3.04 17.50 -3.60
N ASP A 119 3.24 16.49 -4.46
CA ASP A 119 2.93 16.57 -5.88
C ASP A 119 1.43 16.82 -6.10
N LEU A 120 0.56 16.03 -5.48
CA LEU A 120 -0.91 16.21 -5.51
C LEU A 120 -1.33 17.60 -4.97
N GLN A 121 -0.69 18.06 -3.91
CA GLN A 121 -0.87 19.39 -3.32
C GLN A 121 -0.35 20.54 -4.16
N SER A 122 0.51 20.30 -5.15
CA SER A 122 1.14 21.35 -5.97
C SER A 122 0.59 21.42 -7.39
N THR A 123 -0.13 20.39 -7.85
CA THR A 123 -0.77 20.36 -9.16
C THR A 123 -1.75 21.52 -9.34
N ALA A 124 -1.63 22.26 -10.45
CA ALA A 124 -2.36 23.51 -10.73
C ALA A 124 -3.88 23.44 -10.50
N ASN A 125 -4.49 22.27 -10.69
CA ASN A 125 -5.88 22.00 -10.36
C ASN A 125 -5.97 21.10 -9.12
N HIS A 126 -5.72 21.62 -7.92
CA HIS A 126 -5.81 20.84 -6.66
C HIS A 126 -7.15 20.10 -6.48
N LYS A 127 -8.22 20.56 -7.16
CA LYS A 127 -9.55 19.92 -7.16
C LYS A 127 -9.63 18.62 -7.95
N ASP A 128 -8.65 18.37 -8.82
CA ASP A 128 -8.61 17.19 -9.68
C ASP A 128 -8.12 15.95 -8.91
N TYR A 129 -7.59 16.11 -7.70
CA TYR A 129 -7.08 14.99 -6.90
C TYR A 129 -7.59 15.05 -5.47
N VAL A 130 -7.76 13.88 -4.86
CA VAL A 130 -7.97 13.78 -3.41
C VAL A 130 -6.61 13.65 -2.71
N LEU A 131 -6.52 14.19 -1.49
CA LEU A 131 -5.35 14.07 -0.63
C LEU A 131 -5.66 13.10 0.53
N PRO A 132 -5.42 11.79 0.37
CA PRO A 132 -5.68 10.83 1.44
C PRO A 132 -4.53 10.83 2.46
N THR A 133 -4.75 10.25 3.64
CA THR A 133 -3.63 9.70 4.41
C THR A 133 -2.99 8.55 3.62
N VAL A 134 -1.67 8.45 3.66
CA VAL A 134 -0.92 7.34 3.08
C VAL A 134 -0.32 6.47 4.17
N ASP A 135 -0.71 5.21 4.21
CA ASP A 135 -0.18 4.20 5.11
C ASP A 135 0.89 3.37 4.43
N ILE A 136 1.88 2.94 5.21
CA ILE A 136 2.94 2.03 4.81
C ILE A 136 2.76 0.76 5.62
N GLY A 137 2.41 -0.31 4.92
CA GLY A 137 2.11 -1.60 5.53
C GLY A 137 3.11 -2.68 5.15
N LEU A 138 3.33 -3.60 6.07
CA LEU A 138 4.01 -4.86 5.86
C LEU A 138 3.00 -6.00 5.79
N THR A 139 3.31 -7.02 4.99
CA THR A 139 2.56 -8.28 5.01
C THR A 139 3.44 -9.49 4.78
N THR A 140 3.05 -10.65 5.31
CA THR A 140 3.62 -11.95 4.92
C THR A 140 2.69 -12.73 3.99
N ALA A 141 1.49 -12.22 3.70
CA ALA A 141 0.52 -12.92 2.88
C ALA A 141 0.97 -12.94 1.41
N PRO A 142 0.98 -14.11 0.75
CA PRO A 142 1.56 -14.24 -0.59
C PRO A 142 0.59 -13.77 -1.69
N TYR A 143 -0.71 -14.04 -1.54
CA TYR A 143 -1.73 -13.80 -2.57
C TYR A 143 -2.65 -12.64 -2.22
N TYR A 144 -3.28 -12.05 -3.24
CA TYR A 144 -4.14 -10.87 -3.06
C TYR A 144 -5.35 -11.12 -2.16
N THR A 145 -6.00 -12.28 -2.28
CA THR A 145 -7.07 -12.72 -1.38
C THR A 145 -6.60 -12.74 0.08
N ASP A 146 -5.44 -13.35 0.32
CA ASP A 146 -4.87 -13.52 1.65
C ASP A 146 -4.42 -12.16 2.23
N LYS A 147 -3.90 -11.28 1.38
CA LYS A 147 -3.55 -9.90 1.76
C LYS A 147 -4.78 -9.12 2.20
N SER A 148 -5.87 -9.20 1.44
CA SER A 148 -7.14 -8.56 1.82
C SER A 148 -7.67 -9.09 3.14
N LEU A 149 -7.65 -10.41 3.36
CA LEU A 149 -8.07 -11.02 4.63
C LEU A 149 -7.17 -10.59 5.80
N ALA A 150 -5.86 -10.55 5.61
CA ALA A 150 -4.91 -10.08 6.62
C ALA A 150 -5.16 -8.61 7.00
N ILE A 151 -5.40 -7.74 6.01
CA ILE A 151 -5.73 -6.33 6.24
C ILE A 151 -7.04 -6.19 7.01
N LEU A 152 -8.10 -6.91 6.62
CA LEU A 152 -9.40 -6.87 7.30
C LEU A 152 -9.29 -7.34 8.77
N LYS A 153 -8.53 -8.40 9.03
CA LYS A 153 -8.42 -8.99 10.35
C LYS A 153 -7.49 -8.21 11.28
N GLU A 154 -6.30 -7.85 10.80
CA GLU A 154 -5.22 -7.29 11.62
C GLU A 154 -5.09 -5.77 11.48
N GLY A 155 -5.77 -5.14 10.51
CA GLY A 155 -5.82 -3.70 10.34
C GLY A 155 -7.05 -3.03 10.95
N SER A 156 -7.85 -3.73 11.74
CA SER A 156 -9.14 -3.26 12.28
C SER A 156 -9.01 -2.01 13.15
N GLU A 157 -7.87 -1.81 13.83
CA GLU A 157 -7.61 -0.58 14.59
C GLU A 157 -7.50 0.65 13.69
N GLN A 158 -6.89 0.51 12.51
CA GLN A 158 -6.70 1.61 11.56
C GLN A 158 -7.82 1.72 10.54
N TYR A 159 -8.57 0.64 10.35
CA TYR A 159 -9.66 0.48 9.39
C TYR A 159 -10.92 -0.11 10.05
N PRO A 160 -11.50 0.54 11.08
CA PRO A 160 -12.57 -0.05 11.88
C PRO A 160 -13.85 -0.32 11.09
N ASP A 161 -14.13 0.46 10.04
CA ASP A 161 -15.33 0.30 9.22
C ASP A 161 -15.17 -0.71 8.08
N SER A 162 -14.06 -1.46 8.02
CA SER A 162 -13.81 -2.48 6.98
C SER A 162 -13.99 -1.93 5.56
N PRO A 163 -13.12 -0.99 5.13
CA PRO A 163 -13.24 -0.32 3.84
C PRO A 163 -13.26 -1.30 2.67
N LYS A 164 -13.93 -0.89 1.57
CA LYS A 164 -13.79 -1.59 0.29
C LYS A 164 -12.34 -1.52 -0.17
N HIS A 165 -11.73 -2.67 -0.41
CA HIS A 165 -10.38 -2.76 -0.97
C HIS A 165 -10.39 -2.54 -2.49
N VAL A 166 -9.51 -1.67 -2.97
CA VAL A 166 -9.27 -1.43 -4.40
C VAL A 166 -7.78 -1.63 -4.67
N HIS A 167 -7.43 -2.78 -5.27
CA HIS A 167 -6.03 -3.11 -5.57
C HIS A 167 -5.57 -2.44 -6.86
N LEU A 168 -4.48 -1.69 -6.78
CA LEU A 168 -3.89 -0.96 -7.89
C LEU A 168 -2.86 -1.85 -8.60
N LEU A 169 -3.24 -2.40 -9.75
CA LEU A 169 -2.43 -3.37 -10.48
C LEU A 169 -1.91 -2.79 -11.79
N GLY A 170 -0.63 -3.04 -12.08
CA GLY A 170 -0.08 -2.90 -13.42
C GLY A 170 -0.49 -4.08 -14.32
N PHE A 171 -0.37 -3.90 -15.64
CA PHE A 171 -0.82 -4.90 -16.62
C PHE A 171 -0.19 -6.29 -16.41
N ASP A 172 1.13 -6.39 -16.24
CA ASP A 172 1.81 -7.67 -15.94
C ASP A 172 1.29 -8.34 -14.66
N THR A 173 0.89 -7.54 -13.67
CA THR A 173 0.37 -8.11 -12.42
C THR A 173 -1.06 -8.60 -12.59
N ILE A 174 -1.86 -7.99 -13.46
CA ILE A 174 -3.23 -8.48 -13.74
C ILE A 174 -3.21 -9.84 -14.43
N THR A 175 -2.23 -10.10 -15.31
CA THR A 175 -2.12 -11.41 -15.98
C THR A 175 -1.75 -12.50 -14.96
N ARG A 176 -0.89 -12.19 -13.99
CA ARG A 176 -0.58 -13.07 -12.86
C ARG A 176 -1.75 -13.22 -11.90
N PHE A 177 -2.52 -12.15 -11.65
CA PHE A 177 -3.72 -12.20 -10.79
C PHE A 177 -4.77 -13.18 -11.33
N PHE A 178 -4.89 -13.35 -12.65
CA PHE A 178 -5.80 -14.34 -13.23
C PHE A 178 -5.16 -15.71 -13.50
N ALA A 179 -3.94 -15.97 -13.00
CA ALA A 179 -3.29 -17.26 -13.20
C ALA A 179 -3.71 -18.29 -12.12
N ALA A 180 -4.36 -19.37 -12.54
CA ALA A 180 -4.91 -20.42 -11.66
C ALA A 180 -3.90 -21.02 -10.68
N LYS A 181 -2.60 -21.06 -11.02
CA LYS A 181 -1.53 -21.58 -10.17
C LYS A 181 -1.41 -20.88 -8.81
N TYR A 182 -1.93 -19.66 -8.67
CA TYR A 182 -1.91 -18.91 -7.41
C TYR A 182 -3.11 -19.18 -6.50
N TYR A 183 -4.04 -20.05 -6.92
CA TYR A 183 -5.24 -20.42 -6.17
C TYR A 183 -5.39 -21.94 -6.00
N PRO A 184 -4.35 -22.65 -5.49
CA PRO A 184 -4.36 -24.12 -5.43
C PRO A 184 -5.41 -24.70 -4.48
N ASN A 185 -5.91 -23.89 -3.54
CA ASN A 185 -6.84 -24.30 -2.49
C ASN A 185 -8.33 -24.07 -2.87
N PHE A 186 -8.61 -23.70 -4.12
CA PHE A 186 -9.96 -23.35 -4.60
C PHE A 186 -10.37 -24.23 -5.79
N SER A 187 -11.67 -24.52 -5.91
CA SER A 187 -12.24 -25.32 -7.01
C SER A 187 -13.57 -24.72 -7.50
N PRO A 188 -13.65 -24.17 -8.74
CA PRO A 188 -12.52 -23.95 -9.66
C PRO A 188 -11.51 -22.94 -9.09
N PRO A 189 -10.22 -22.94 -9.48
CA PRO A 189 -9.19 -22.10 -8.86
C PRO A 189 -9.55 -20.60 -8.79
N LEU A 190 -10.10 -20.04 -9.88
CA LEU A 190 -10.46 -18.62 -9.94
C LEU A 190 -11.70 -18.26 -9.12
N SER A 191 -12.40 -19.21 -8.49
CA SER A 191 -13.48 -18.92 -7.51
C SER A 191 -12.97 -18.14 -6.30
N ALA A 192 -11.66 -18.21 -6.02
CA ALA A 192 -10.99 -17.37 -5.04
C ALA A 192 -11.20 -15.87 -5.27
N LEU A 193 -11.49 -15.47 -6.52
CA LEU A 193 -11.61 -14.07 -6.92
C LEU A 193 -13.03 -13.50 -6.79
N ASN A 194 -14.03 -14.33 -6.46
CA ASN A 194 -15.43 -13.89 -6.33
C ASN A 194 -15.60 -12.63 -5.46
N PRO A 195 -14.87 -12.42 -4.34
CA PRO A 195 -15.03 -11.19 -3.55
C PRO A 195 -14.63 -9.89 -4.26
N TYR A 196 -13.97 -9.96 -5.43
CA TYR A 196 -13.53 -8.78 -6.20
C TYR A 196 -14.48 -8.36 -7.32
N PHE A 197 -15.46 -9.19 -7.68
CA PHE A 197 -16.37 -9.01 -8.82
C PHE A 197 -17.83 -9.15 -8.41
#